data_AF-A0A811P9Q9-F1
#
_entry.id   AF-A0A811P9Q9-F1
#
_cell.length_a   1.000
_cell.length_b   1.000
_cell.length_c   1.000
_cell.angle_alpha   90.00
_cell.angle_beta   90.00
_cell.angle_gamma   90.00
#
_symmetry.space_group_name_H-M   'P 1'
#
loop_
_entity.id
_entity.type
_entity.pdbx_description
1 polymer ?
#
loop_
_entity_poly.entity_id
_entity_poly.type
_entity_poly.pdbx_seq_one_letter_code
_entity_poly.pdbx_strand_id
1 'polypeptide(L)'
;MAPVVKLPVDGLAYRGFATILYDVLDSLGVPTEKIEYVCRGEPRPDGIKGHIVVHLKVPTSEFVPVLRAFETLENRCYQDLLFHCDEEFLKVERKEEEMVGKLKEERMGYDRMKTFYETHEKSLREEIANLKDKVGEAELRHDYLESKRLTLREFHEKEKHHGIKKLALEAHCNTMEKLAVEAAVTTTYNMHHLVHYIKCTEYLQDKVNRISQAWIDTDRKRV
;
A
#
# COMPACT_ATOMS: atom_id res chain seq x y z
N MET A 1 -27.10 -14.90 80.65
CA MET A 1 -27.15 -13.50 80.21
C MET A 1 -26.25 -13.36 79.00
N ALA A 2 -26.77 -12.97 77.84
CA ALA A 2 -25.99 -12.85 76.61
C ALA A 2 -25.05 -11.63 76.66
N PRO A 3 -23.84 -11.70 76.08
CA PRO A 3 -22.89 -10.59 76.09
C PRO A 3 -23.44 -9.40 75.31
N VAL A 4 -23.47 -8.23 75.96
CA VAL A 4 -23.91 -6.97 75.36
C VAL A 4 -22.70 -6.28 74.73
N VAL A 5 -22.67 -6.22 73.41
CA VAL A 5 -21.66 -5.44 72.68
C VAL A 5 -22.27 -4.09 72.33
N LYS A 6 -21.65 -2.99 72.80
CA LYS A 6 -21.97 -1.63 72.36
C LYS A 6 -21.09 -1.33 71.16
N LEU A 7 -21.68 -1.19 69.97
CA LEU A 7 -20.95 -0.79 68.77
C LEU A 7 -21.25 0.69 68.48
N PRO A 8 -20.22 1.54 68.25
CA PRO A 8 -20.43 2.86 67.69
C PRO A 8 -20.89 2.70 66.24
N VAL A 9 -21.98 3.38 65.89
CA VAL A 9 -22.54 3.36 64.55
C VAL A 9 -21.77 4.39 63.72
N ASP A 10 -20.80 3.94 62.93
CA ASP A 10 -20.32 4.73 61.81
C ASP A 10 -21.39 4.69 60.69
N GLY A 11 -21.49 5.73 59.87
CA GLY A 11 -22.50 5.85 58.81
C GLY A 11 -22.40 4.78 57.70
N LEU A 12 -21.47 3.83 57.84
CA LEU A 12 -21.25 2.68 56.95
C LEU A 12 -21.76 1.36 57.56
N ALA A 13 -21.98 1.31 58.88
CA ALA A 13 -22.51 0.13 59.54
C ALA A 13 -23.96 -0.16 59.10
N TYR A 14 -24.26 -1.46 58.94
CA TYR A 14 -25.59 -1.99 58.64
C TYR A 14 -26.22 -1.48 57.32
N ARG A 15 -25.43 -1.45 56.24
CA ARG A 15 -25.89 -1.13 54.87
C ARG A 15 -26.65 0.21 54.76
N GLY A 16 -26.21 1.23 55.50
CA GLY A 16 -26.81 2.57 55.45
C GLY A 16 -28.13 2.72 56.23
N PHE A 17 -28.56 1.71 56.98
CA PHE A 17 -29.73 1.81 57.88
C PHE A 17 -29.59 2.96 58.87
N ALA A 18 -28.38 3.20 59.38
CA ALA A 18 -28.07 4.33 60.23
C ALA A 18 -28.43 5.66 59.55
N THR A 19 -28.02 5.83 58.30
CA THR A 19 -28.27 7.03 57.50
C THR A 19 -29.77 7.24 57.25
N ILE A 20 -30.50 6.18 56.90
CA ILE A 20 -31.95 6.24 56.68
C ILE A 20 -32.68 6.65 57.97
N LEU A 21 -32.25 6.11 59.11
CA LEU A 21 -32.83 6.47 60.41
C LEU A 21 -32.50 7.93 60.80
N TYR A 22 -31.29 8.41 60.49
CA TYR A 22 -30.93 9.82 60.68
C TYR A 22 -31.82 10.74 59.83
N ASP A 23 -32.03 10.43 58.55
CA ASP A 23 -32.86 11.24 57.65
C ASP A 23 -34.32 11.31 58.12
N VAL A 24 -34.86 10.20 58.63
CA VAL A 24 -36.21 10.15 59.19
C VAL A 24 -36.30 10.99 60.47
N LEU A 25 -35.31 10.91 61.36
CA LEU A 25 -35.31 11.67 62.62
C LEU A 25 -35.11 13.17 62.39
N ASP A 26 -34.28 13.54 61.42
CA ASP A 26 -34.07 14.93 60.99
C ASP A 26 -35.34 15.53 60.38
N SER A 27 -36.02 14.76 59.52
CA SER A 27 -37.32 15.15 58.95
C SER A 27 -38.42 15.38 60.01
N LEU A 28 -38.27 14.76 61.19
CA LEU A 28 -39.18 14.90 62.33
C LEU A 28 -38.74 16.00 63.31
N GLY A 29 -37.67 16.74 62.99
CA GLY A 29 -37.15 17.83 63.81
C GLY A 29 -36.52 17.37 65.13
N VAL A 30 -36.15 16.08 65.23
CA VAL A 30 -35.50 15.55 66.44
C VAL A 30 -34.02 15.92 66.37
N PRO A 31 -33.47 16.64 67.37
CA PRO A 31 -32.07 17.02 67.36
C PRO A 31 -31.18 15.78 67.48
N THR A 32 -30.58 15.38 66.36
CA THR A 32 -29.77 14.17 66.19
C THR A 32 -28.51 14.17 67.05
N GLU A 33 -28.05 15.36 67.48
CA GLU A 33 -26.90 15.59 68.38
C GLU A 33 -27.08 15.03 69.81
N LYS A 34 -28.32 14.73 70.23
CA LYS A 34 -28.63 14.29 71.61
C LYS A 34 -29.12 12.84 71.69
N ILE A 35 -29.03 12.10 70.59
CA ILE A 35 -29.55 10.74 70.48
C ILE A 35 -28.41 9.75 70.72
N GLU A 36 -28.49 9.02 71.84
CA GLU A 36 -27.63 7.86 72.06
C GLU A 36 -28.26 6.63 71.41
N TYR A 37 -27.54 6.00 70.48
CA TYR A 37 -27.95 4.76 69.81
C TYR A 37 -27.31 3.55 70.49
N VAL A 38 -28.12 2.57 70.85
CA VAL A 38 -27.63 1.26 71.28
C VAL A 38 -28.33 0.19 70.48
N CYS A 39 -27.64 -0.35 69.48
CA CYS A 39 -28.09 -1.52 68.74
C CYS A 39 -27.77 -2.77 69.56
N ARG A 40 -28.78 -3.62 69.82
CA ARG A 40 -28.59 -4.94 70.42
C ARG A 40 -28.93 -6.02 69.40
N GLY A 41 -28.07 -7.03 69.31
CA GLY A 41 -28.37 -8.25 68.58
C GLY A 41 -27.29 -9.31 68.76
N GLU A 42 -27.55 -10.51 68.27
CA GLU A 42 -26.60 -11.63 68.36
C GLU A 42 -25.49 -11.48 67.29
N PRO A 43 -24.21 -11.42 67.69
CA PRO A 43 -23.11 -11.31 66.75
C PRO A 43 -22.89 -12.64 66.00
N ARG A 44 -22.73 -12.58 64.68
CA ARG A 44 -22.31 -13.69 63.80
C ARG A 44 -21.22 -13.23 62.82
N PRO A 45 -20.53 -14.17 62.14
CA PRO A 45 -19.39 -13.86 61.27
C PRO A 45 -19.68 -12.83 60.17
N ASP A 46 -20.92 -12.78 59.69
CA ASP A 46 -21.35 -11.89 58.59
C ASP A 46 -22.08 -10.62 59.10
N GLY A 47 -22.06 -10.36 60.41
CA GLY A 47 -22.73 -9.23 61.06
C GLY A 47 -23.77 -9.65 62.12
N ILE A 48 -24.62 -8.70 62.54
CA ILE A 48 -25.71 -8.97 63.49
C ILE A 48 -26.89 -9.60 62.75
N LYS A 49 -27.39 -10.76 63.19
CA LYS A 49 -28.59 -11.40 62.64
C LYS A 49 -29.67 -11.50 63.73
N GLY A 50 -30.84 -10.91 63.48
CA GLY A 50 -31.96 -10.89 64.45
C GLY A 50 -32.70 -9.56 64.46
N HIS A 51 -33.48 -9.32 65.51
CA HIS A 51 -34.18 -8.05 65.72
C HIS A 51 -33.20 -7.01 66.26
N ILE A 52 -33.07 -5.89 65.53
CA ILE A 52 -32.31 -4.73 66.02
C ILE A 52 -33.22 -3.97 66.97
N VAL A 53 -32.94 -4.06 68.27
CA VAL A 53 -33.61 -3.21 69.25
C VAL A 53 -32.83 -1.91 69.34
N VAL A 54 -33.45 -0.82 68.91
CA VAL A 54 -32.89 0.54 68.99
C VAL A 54 -33.44 1.21 70.24
N HIS A 55 -32.58 1.47 71.22
CA HIS A 55 -32.94 2.32 72.36
C HIS A 55 -32.57 3.76 72.03
N LEU A 56 -33.57 4.62 71.87
CA LEU A 56 -33.39 6.06 71.70
C LEU A 56 -33.51 6.73 73.07
N LYS A 57 -32.46 7.43 73.50
CA LYS A 57 -32.50 8.26 74.70
C LYS A 57 -32.72 9.71 74.27
N VAL A 58 -33.93 10.24 74.49
CA VAL A 58 -34.31 11.60 74.09
C VAL A 58 -34.50 12.46 75.36
N PRO A 59 -34.06 13.73 75.40
CA PRO A 59 -34.29 14.61 76.54
C PRO A 59 -35.79 14.77 76.81
N THR A 60 -36.21 14.69 78.08
CA THR A 60 -37.60 14.89 78.50
C THR A 60 -37.99 16.35 78.39
N SER A 61 -38.40 16.78 77.20
CA SER A 61 -39.27 17.94 76.99
C SER A 61 -39.74 17.96 75.53
N GLU A 62 -41.05 18.08 75.32
CA GLU A 62 -41.78 18.34 74.06
C GLU A 62 -41.89 17.23 72.99
N PHE A 63 -40.95 16.30 72.80
CA PHE A 63 -41.01 15.35 71.67
C PHE A 63 -41.59 13.96 71.97
N VAL A 64 -41.88 13.67 73.25
CA VAL A 64 -42.37 12.35 73.71
C VAL A 64 -43.72 11.91 73.09
N PRO A 65 -44.69 12.80 72.81
CA PRO A 65 -45.95 12.41 72.16
C PRO A 65 -45.75 12.02 70.69
N VAL A 66 -44.84 12.69 69.98
CA VAL A 66 -44.53 12.43 68.57
C VAL A 66 -43.90 11.05 68.40
N LEU A 67 -43.04 10.64 69.34
CA LEU A 67 -42.37 9.35 69.31
C LEU A 67 -43.28 8.17 69.71
N ARG A 68 -44.30 8.38 70.56
CA ARG A 68 -45.29 7.32 70.87
C ARG A 68 -46.13 6.90 69.66
N ALA A 69 -46.37 7.79 68.70
CA ALA A 69 -47.05 7.43 67.45
C ALA A 69 -46.28 6.37 66.65
N PHE A 70 -44.97 6.21 66.90
CA PHE A 70 -44.12 5.24 66.22
C PHE A 70 -43.95 3.92 66.98
N GLU A 71 -44.37 3.81 68.24
CA GLU A 71 -44.51 2.50 68.91
C GLU A 71 -45.54 1.61 68.20
N THR A 72 -46.43 2.21 67.39
CA THR A 72 -47.47 1.54 66.59
C THR A 72 -47.22 1.60 65.08
N LEU A 73 -46.11 2.17 64.59
CA LEU A 73 -45.67 1.99 63.20
C LEU A 73 -45.06 0.59 63.06
N GLU A 74 -45.92 -0.41 63.21
CA GLU A 74 -45.64 -1.81 62.92
C GLU A 74 -45.12 -1.93 61.49
N ASN A 75 -43.87 -2.40 61.33
CA ASN A 75 -43.29 -3.28 60.30
C ASN A 75 -43.59 -3.09 58.78
N ARG A 76 -44.75 -2.55 58.38
CA ARG A 76 -45.20 -2.40 56.98
C ARG A 76 -44.37 -1.37 56.22
N CYS A 77 -44.14 -0.18 56.78
CA CYS A 77 -43.36 0.87 56.09
C CYS A 77 -41.90 0.46 55.82
N TYR A 78 -41.27 -0.35 56.67
CA TYR A 78 -39.91 -0.82 56.45
C TYR A 78 -39.84 -1.93 55.39
N GLN A 79 -40.83 -2.82 55.36
CA GLN A 79 -40.93 -3.85 54.32
C GLN A 79 -41.16 -3.24 52.94
N ASP A 80 -42.06 -2.26 52.83
CA ASP A 80 -42.33 -1.56 51.57
C ASP A 80 -41.09 -0.78 51.06
N LEU A 81 -40.34 -0.14 51.96
CA LEU A 81 -39.11 0.58 51.61
C LEU A 81 -37.99 -0.37 51.14
N LEU A 82 -37.80 -1.50 51.84
CA LEU A 82 -36.85 -2.55 51.44
C LEU A 82 -37.22 -3.14 50.07
N PHE A 83 -38.52 -3.38 49.84
CA PHE A 83 -39.00 -3.93 48.57
C PHE A 83 -38.77 -2.95 47.41
N HIS A 84 -38.98 -1.65 47.62
CA HIS A 84 -38.67 -0.63 46.61
C HIS A 84 -37.17 -0.49 46.35
N CYS A 85 -36.32 -0.57 47.38
CA CYS A 85 -34.86 -0.58 47.20
C CYS A 85 -34.39 -1.80 46.39
N ASP A 86 -34.92 -3.00 46.67
CA ASP A 86 -34.60 -4.21 45.91
C ASP A 86 -35.08 -4.12 44.45
N GLU A 87 -36.25 -3.51 44.21
CA GLU A 87 -36.78 -3.32 42.86
C GLU A 87 -35.95 -2.34 42.03
N GLU A 88 -35.50 -1.23 42.63
CA GLU A 88 -34.61 -0.26 41.98
C GLU A 88 -33.21 -0.85 41.74
N PHE A 89 -32.69 -1.66 42.68
CA PHE A 89 -31.44 -2.38 42.49
C PHE A 89 -31.51 -3.34 41.29
N LEU A 90 -32.57 -4.14 41.20
CA LEU A 90 -32.81 -5.04 40.06
C LEU A 90 -32.98 -4.28 38.73
N LYS A 91 -33.52 -3.05 38.75
CA LYS A 91 -33.57 -2.20 37.54
C LYS A 91 -32.19 -1.73 37.10
N VAL A 92 -31.31 -1.40 38.03
CA VAL A 92 -29.92 -1.02 37.73
C VAL A 92 -29.14 -2.22 37.20
N GLU A 93 -29.23 -3.37 37.86
CA GLU A 93 -28.54 -4.60 37.45
C GLU A 93 -28.93 -5.03 36.02
N ARG A 94 -30.24 -5.01 35.69
CA ARG A 94 -30.70 -5.29 34.32
C ARG A 94 -30.16 -4.30 33.28
N LYS A 95 -30.06 -3.01 33.62
CA LYS A 95 -29.49 -2.00 32.72
C LYS A 95 -27.99 -2.22 32.50
N GLU A 96 -27.28 -2.61 33.55
CA GLU A 96 -25.86 -2.95 33.47
C GLU A 96 -25.64 -4.16 32.56
N GLU A 97 -26.44 -5.21 32.71
CA GLU A 97 -26.40 -6.39 31.82
C GLU A 97 -26.69 -6.03 30.36
N GLU A 98 -27.67 -5.15 30.09
CA GLU A 98 -27.98 -4.68 28.74
C GLU A 98 -26.82 -3.88 28.14
N MET A 99 -26.18 -2.99 28.92
CA MET A 99 -25.01 -2.25 28.46
C MET A 99 -23.81 -3.16 28.20
N VAL A 100 -23.56 -4.15 29.06
CA VAL A 100 -22.52 -5.16 28.84
C VAL A 100 -22.80 -5.95 27.56
N GLY A 101 -24.06 -6.26 27.26
CA GLY A 101 -24.49 -6.87 26.00
C GLY A 101 -24.13 -6.01 24.78
N LYS A 102 -24.50 -4.72 24.79
CA LYS A 102 -24.18 -3.77 23.71
C LYS A 102 -22.68 -3.60 23.51
N LEU A 103 -21.91 -3.48 24.60
CA LEU A 103 -20.45 -3.36 24.53
C LEU A 103 -19.79 -4.62 23.94
N LYS A 104 -20.31 -5.82 24.25
CA LYS A 104 -19.83 -7.07 23.64
C LYS A 104 -20.11 -7.09 22.15
N GLU A 105 -21.30 -6.66 21.72
CA GLU A 105 -21.67 -6.60 20.31
C GLU A 105 -20.80 -5.62 19.53
N GLU A 106 -20.56 -4.43 20.08
CA GLU A 106 -19.67 -3.42 19.49
C GLU A 106 -18.23 -3.94 19.38
N ARG A 107 -17.71 -4.59 20.43
CA ARG A 107 -16.39 -5.23 20.40
C ARG A 107 -16.29 -6.30 19.32
N MET A 108 -17.30 -7.17 19.20
CA MET A 108 -17.34 -8.16 18.13
C MET A 108 -17.41 -7.52 16.74
N GLY A 109 -18.12 -6.38 16.60
CA GLY A 109 -18.13 -5.58 15.38
C GLY A 109 -16.74 -5.07 15.02
N TYR A 110 -16.03 -4.51 15.99
CA TYR A 110 -14.66 -4.03 15.82
C TYR A 110 -13.70 -5.17 15.45
N ASP A 111 -13.79 -6.32 16.11
CA ASP A 111 -12.94 -7.47 15.82
C ASP A 111 -13.17 -8.01 14.40
N ARG A 112 -14.42 -8.08 13.94
CA ARG A 112 -14.75 -8.46 12.54
C ARG A 112 -14.20 -7.44 11.54
N MET A 113 -14.30 -6.16 11.84
CA MET A 113 -13.78 -5.11 10.96
C MET A 113 -12.26 -5.14 10.90
N LYS A 114 -11.60 -5.35 12.04
CA LYS A 114 -10.15 -5.49 12.12
C LYS A 114 -9.64 -6.66 11.29
N THR A 115 -10.23 -7.85 11.43
CA THR A 115 -9.82 -9.04 10.66
C THR A 115 -10.05 -8.87 9.16
N PHE A 116 -11.13 -8.20 8.77
CA PHE A 116 -11.38 -7.82 7.38
C PHE A 116 -10.25 -6.95 6.82
N TYR A 117 -9.89 -5.86 7.50
CA TYR A 117 -8.84 -4.97 7.03
C TYR A 117 -7.46 -5.63 7.02
N GLU A 118 -7.12 -6.43 8.04
CA GLU A 118 -5.85 -7.18 8.08
C GLU A 118 -5.73 -8.16 6.91
N THR A 119 -6.83 -8.86 6.58
CA THR A 119 -6.86 -9.80 5.44
C THR A 119 -6.71 -9.04 4.11
N HIS A 120 -7.43 -7.93 3.95
CA HIS A 120 -7.37 -7.10 2.76
C HIS A 120 -5.98 -6.46 2.57
N GLU A 121 -5.39 -5.95 3.65
CA GLU A 121 -4.03 -5.39 3.63
C GLU A 121 -2.99 -6.44 3.22
N LYS A 122 -3.10 -7.67 3.77
CA LYS A 122 -2.23 -8.77 3.37
C LYS A 122 -2.35 -9.08 1.88
N SER A 123 -3.58 -9.18 1.37
CA SER A 123 -3.83 -9.43 -0.06
C SER A 123 -3.23 -8.33 -0.94
N LEU A 124 -3.39 -7.06 -0.57
CA LEU A 124 -2.82 -5.94 -1.31
C LEU A 124 -1.29 -5.95 -1.29
N ARG A 125 -0.68 -6.29 -0.15
CA ARG A 125 0.78 -6.41 -0.04
C ARG A 125 1.32 -7.49 -0.98
N GLU A 126 0.64 -8.63 -1.08
CA GLU A 126 0.97 -9.71 -2.02
C GLU A 126 0.80 -9.27 -3.48
N GLU A 127 -0.27 -8.55 -3.81
CA GLU A 127 -0.49 -8.02 -5.17
C GLU A 127 0.59 -6.99 -5.56
N ILE A 128 0.94 -6.07 -4.66
CA ILE A 128 2.01 -5.09 -4.89
C ILE A 128 3.35 -5.78 -5.12
N ALA A 129 3.68 -6.83 -4.37
CA ALA A 129 4.91 -7.60 -4.57
C ALA A 129 4.94 -8.24 -5.97
N ASN A 130 3.84 -8.91 -6.36
CA ASN A 130 3.71 -9.51 -7.69
C ASN A 130 3.84 -8.49 -8.83
N LEU A 131 3.25 -7.30 -8.66
CA LEU A 131 3.36 -6.23 -9.65
C LEU A 131 4.79 -5.68 -9.75
N LYS A 132 5.50 -5.53 -8.63
CA LYS A 132 6.91 -5.12 -8.64
C LYS A 132 7.78 -6.11 -9.39
N ASP A 133 7.57 -7.41 -9.18
CA ASP A 133 8.32 -8.45 -9.89
C ASP A 133 8.06 -8.39 -11.41
N LYS A 134 6.79 -8.20 -11.81
CA LYS A 134 6.41 -8.03 -13.22
C LYS A 134 7.02 -6.77 -13.85
N VAL A 135 7.07 -5.66 -13.12
CA VAL A 135 7.72 -4.43 -13.58
C VAL A 135 9.21 -4.66 -13.78
N GLY A 136 9.88 -5.31 -12.83
CA GLY A 136 11.30 -5.66 -12.97
C GLY A 136 11.59 -6.55 -14.18
N GLU A 137 10.73 -7.54 -14.45
CA GLU A 137 10.86 -8.37 -15.66
C GLU A 137 10.65 -7.55 -16.95
N ALA A 138 9.68 -6.64 -16.95
CA ALA A 138 9.40 -5.77 -18.10
C ALA A 138 10.57 -4.81 -18.38
N GLU A 139 11.21 -4.25 -17.35
CA GLU A 139 12.41 -3.41 -17.46
C GLU A 139 13.58 -4.19 -18.09
N LEU A 140 13.85 -5.41 -17.60
CA LEU A 140 14.90 -6.26 -18.18
C LEU A 140 14.64 -6.60 -19.66
N ARG A 141 13.38 -6.89 -20.01
CA ARG A 141 12.99 -7.14 -21.41
C ARG A 141 13.16 -5.88 -22.26
N HIS A 142 12.80 -4.72 -21.73
CA HIS A 142 12.98 -3.44 -22.40
C HIS A 142 14.46 -3.17 -22.69
N ASP A 143 15.33 -3.31 -21.69
CA ASP A 143 16.78 -3.09 -21.84
C ASP A 143 17.41 -4.03 -22.86
N TYR A 144 16.99 -5.31 -22.86
CA TYR A 144 17.43 -6.28 -23.86
C TYR A 144 17.02 -5.86 -25.28
N LEU A 145 15.75 -5.46 -25.47
CA LEU A 145 15.25 -5.03 -26.77
C LEU A 145 15.91 -3.73 -27.24
N GLU A 146 16.16 -2.80 -26.34
CA GLU A 146 16.83 -1.54 -26.64
C GLU A 146 18.28 -1.77 -27.08
N SER A 147 19.00 -2.66 -26.39
CA SER A 147 20.34 -3.11 -26.81
C SER A 147 20.31 -3.72 -28.22
N LYS A 148 19.37 -4.64 -28.48
CA LYS A 148 19.21 -5.24 -29.81
C LYS A 148 18.86 -4.22 -30.90
N ARG A 149 18.03 -3.22 -30.57
CA ARG A 149 17.67 -2.11 -31.47
C ARG A 149 18.90 -1.29 -31.86
N LEU A 150 19.78 -0.99 -30.91
CA LEU A 150 21.03 -0.26 -31.15
C LEU A 150 21.95 -1.06 -32.09
N THR A 151 22.16 -2.36 -31.82
CA THR A 151 22.99 -3.22 -32.69
C THR A 151 22.44 -3.28 -34.12
N LEU A 152 21.12 -3.41 -34.28
CA LEU A 152 20.49 -3.42 -35.61
C LEU A 152 20.65 -2.09 -36.33
N ARG A 153 20.58 -0.96 -35.62
CA ARG A 153 20.80 0.36 -36.21
C ARG A 153 22.23 0.51 -36.72
N GLU A 154 23.23 0.08 -35.94
CA GLU A 154 24.63 0.10 -36.37
C GLU A 154 24.88 -0.79 -37.58
N PHE A 155 24.29 -1.99 -37.60
CA PHE A 155 24.36 -2.90 -38.73
C PHE A 155 23.78 -2.27 -39.99
N HIS A 156 22.58 -1.68 -39.89
CA HIS A 156 21.93 -1.01 -41.02
C HIS A 156 22.77 0.14 -41.59
N GLU A 157 23.40 0.93 -40.71
CA GLU A 157 24.26 2.04 -41.15
C GLU A 157 25.51 1.51 -41.88
N LYS A 158 26.10 0.40 -41.42
CA LYS A 158 27.23 -0.25 -42.12
C LYS A 158 26.83 -0.77 -43.50
N GLU A 159 25.67 -1.42 -43.62
CA GLU A 159 25.13 -1.90 -44.90
C GLU A 159 24.89 -0.74 -45.87
N LYS A 160 24.33 0.37 -45.39
CA LYS A 160 24.14 1.58 -46.21
C LYS A 160 25.47 2.12 -46.73
N HIS A 161 26.49 2.22 -45.87
CA HIS A 161 27.83 2.62 -46.29
C HIS A 161 28.45 1.65 -47.30
N HIS A 162 28.23 0.34 -47.12
CA HIS A 162 28.68 -0.67 -48.07
C HIS A 162 28.01 -0.49 -49.45
N GLY A 163 26.68 -0.27 -49.47
CA GLY A 163 25.93 0.01 -50.69
C GLY A 163 26.44 1.25 -51.44
N ILE A 164 26.73 2.34 -50.71
CA ILE A 164 27.31 3.56 -51.30
C ILE A 164 28.69 3.26 -51.92
N LYS A 165 29.56 2.53 -51.21
CA LYS A 165 30.89 2.16 -51.72
C LYS A 165 30.79 1.28 -52.97
N LYS A 166 29.84 0.34 -53.00
CA LYS A 166 29.59 -0.52 -54.16
C LYS A 166 29.20 0.30 -55.39
N LEU A 167 28.24 1.21 -55.25
CA LEU A 167 27.81 2.09 -56.36
C LEU A 167 28.95 2.97 -56.87
N ALA A 168 29.80 3.49 -55.98
CA ALA A 168 30.96 4.29 -56.38
C ALA A 168 31.99 3.46 -57.18
N LEU A 169 32.24 2.21 -56.77
CA LEU A 169 33.11 1.29 -57.50
C LEU A 169 32.54 0.92 -58.87
N GLU A 170 31.25 0.61 -58.95
CA GLU A 170 30.58 0.33 -60.22
C GLU A 170 30.67 1.51 -61.19
N ALA A 171 30.42 2.74 -60.70
CA ALA A 171 30.56 3.95 -61.51
C ALA A 171 32.00 4.17 -62.00
N HIS A 172 33.00 3.89 -61.16
CA HIS A 172 34.40 3.97 -61.55
C HIS A 172 34.76 2.93 -62.62
N CYS A 173 34.35 1.67 -62.44
CA CYS A 173 34.54 0.61 -63.43
C CYS A 173 33.91 0.96 -64.78
N ASN A 174 32.67 1.45 -64.79
CA ASN A 174 31.98 1.85 -66.02
C ASN A 174 32.73 2.99 -66.75
N THR A 175 33.30 3.93 -65.99
CA THR A 175 34.11 5.03 -66.56
C THR A 175 35.39 4.50 -67.18
N MET A 176 36.09 3.60 -66.47
CA MET A 176 37.32 2.97 -66.95
C MET A 176 37.07 2.11 -68.20
N GLU A 177 35.97 1.36 -68.24
CA GLU A 177 35.57 0.57 -69.40
C GLU A 177 35.33 1.48 -70.62
N LYS A 178 34.61 2.59 -70.43
CA LYS A 178 34.38 3.57 -71.49
C LYS A 178 35.69 4.14 -72.04
N LEU A 179 36.61 4.54 -71.16
CA LEU A 179 37.93 5.06 -71.56
C LEU A 179 38.76 4.00 -72.29
N ALA A 180 38.71 2.74 -71.84
CA ALA A 180 39.41 1.64 -72.48
C ALA A 180 38.88 1.38 -73.90
N VAL A 181 37.56 1.42 -74.08
CA VAL A 181 36.91 1.29 -75.40
C VAL A 181 37.31 2.44 -76.31
N GLU A 182 37.25 3.68 -75.85
CA GLU A 182 37.66 4.86 -76.64
C GLU A 182 39.14 4.80 -77.05
N ALA A 183 40.02 4.40 -76.13
CA ALA A 183 41.44 4.21 -76.41
C ALA A 183 41.69 3.09 -77.43
N ALA A 184 40.96 1.98 -77.33
CA ALA A 184 41.03 0.87 -78.28
C ALA A 184 40.60 1.33 -79.69
N VAL A 185 39.46 2.01 -79.82
CA VAL A 185 38.97 2.56 -81.09
C VAL A 185 39.99 3.51 -81.71
N THR A 186 40.52 4.44 -80.91
CA THR A 186 41.54 5.41 -81.37
C THR A 186 42.81 4.70 -81.84
N THR A 187 43.26 3.69 -81.10
CA THR A 187 44.44 2.89 -81.45
C THR A 187 44.22 2.13 -82.75
N THR A 188 43.08 1.47 -82.92
CA THR A 188 42.72 0.76 -84.16
C THR A 188 42.67 1.70 -85.35
N TYR A 189 42.07 2.88 -85.19
CA TYR A 189 42.04 3.91 -86.24
C TYR A 189 43.46 4.33 -86.64
N ASN A 190 44.31 4.66 -85.67
CA ASN A 190 45.70 5.05 -85.94
C ASN A 190 46.50 3.93 -86.60
N MET A 191 46.32 2.67 -86.17
CA MET A 191 46.96 1.51 -86.79
C MET A 191 46.52 1.33 -88.24
N HIS A 192 45.23 1.51 -88.55
CA HIS A 192 44.72 1.43 -89.91
C HIS A 192 45.40 2.47 -90.83
N HIS A 193 45.53 3.70 -90.35
CA HIS A 193 46.25 4.75 -91.08
C HIS A 193 47.71 4.42 -91.31
N LEU A 194 48.43 3.94 -90.28
CA LEU A 194 49.82 3.53 -90.43
C LEU A 194 49.98 2.41 -91.47
N VAL A 195 49.12 1.39 -91.44
CA VAL A 195 49.12 0.31 -92.45
C VAL A 195 48.88 0.87 -93.86
N HIS A 196 47.96 1.82 -94.02
CA HIS A 196 47.71 2.49 -95.30
C HIS A 196 48.95 3.25 -95.78
N TYR A 197 49.57 4.06 -94.91
CA TYR A 197 50.81 4.78 -95.23
C TYR A 197 51.94 3.83 -95.65
N ILE A 198 52.15 2.73 -94.91
CA ILE A 198 53.18 1.73 -95.24
C ILE A 198 52.94 1.19 -96.66
N LYS A 199 51.71 0.76 -96.98
CA LYS A 199 51.36 0.28 -98.33
C LYS A 199 51.62 1.32 -99.43
N CYS A 200 51.29 2.60 -99.18
CA CYS A 200 51.58 3.67 -100.12
C CYS A 200 53.09 3.85 -100.31
N THR A 201 53.88 3.81 -99.25
CA THR A 201 55.35 3.92 -99.34
C THR A 201 55.98 2.73 -100.05
N GLU A 202 55.49 1.50 -99.80
CA GLU A 202 55.93 0.29 -100.51
C GLU A 202 55.64 0.40 -102.02
N TYR A 203 54.44 0.86 -102.39
CA TYR A 203 54.09 1.07 -103.80
C TYR A 203 54.99 2.12 -104.47
N LEU A 204 55.24 3.25 -103.80
CA LEU A 204 56.12 4.28 -104.33
C LEU A 204 57.56 3.77 -104.47
N GLN A 205 58.05 3.01 -103.49
CA GLN A 205 59.38 2.41 -103.53
C GLN A 205 59.52 1.41 -104.69
N ASP A 206 58.53 0.52 -104.88
CA ASP A 206 58.50 -0.41 -106.02
C ASP A 206 58.48 0.34 -107.36
N LYS A 207 57.68 1.41 -107.46
CA LYS A 207 57.65 2.26 -108.67
C LYS A 207 59.00 2.90 -108.96
N VAL A 208 59.67 3.46 -107.94
CA VAL A 208 61.03 4.02 -108.07
C VAL A 208 62.00 2.93 -108.53
N ASN A 209 61.99 1.75 -107.89
CA ASN A 209 62.86 0.63 -108.23
C ASN A 209 62.68 0.20 -109.69
N ARG A 210 61.43 0.07 -110.18
CA ARG A 210 61.13 -0.27 -111.58
C ARG A 210 61.65 0.78 -112.56
N ILE A 211 61.47 2.06 -112.26
CA ILE A 211 61.99 3.17 -113.09
C ILE A 211 63.52 3.12 -113.13
N SER A 212 64.18 3.00 -111.97
CA SER A 212 65.64 2.91 -111.88
C SER A 212 66.18 1.72 -112.68
N GLN A 213 65.53 0.55 -112.60
CA GLN A 213 65.93 -0.63 -113.37
C GLN A 213 65.79 -0.40 -114.88
N ALA A 214 64.68 0.21 -115.33
CA ALA A 214 64.48 0.54 -116.75
C ALA A 214 65.55 1.52 -117.28
N TRP A 215 65.97 2.49 -116.47
CA TRP A 215 67.10 3.38 -116.79
C TRP A 215 68.41 2.60 -116.94
N ILE A 216 68.74 1.72 -116.00
CA ILE A 216 69.95 0.87 -116.05
C ILE A 216 69.94 0.00 -117.32
N ASP A 217 68.81 -0.64 -117.62
CA ASP A 217 68.67 -1.51 -118.80
C ASP A 217 68.77 -0.72 -120.11
N THR A 218 68.31 0.53 -120.14
CA THR A 218 68.42 1.42 -121.30
C THR A 218 69.86 1.86 -121.53
N ASP A 219 70.57 2.21 -120.46
CA ASP A 219 71.97 2.63 -120.53
C ASP A 219 72.87 1.48 -121.01
N ARG A 220 72.63 0.26 -120.51
CA ARG A 220 73.30 -0.97 -120.98
C ARG A 220 73.12 -1.26 -122.47
N LYS A 221 72.04 -0.78 -123.11
CA LYS A 221 71.81 -0.96 -124.56
C LYS A 221 72.49 0.09 -125.43
N ARG A 222 73.04 1.16 -124.83
CA ARG A 222 73.72 2.26 -125.53
C ARG A 222 75.25 2.12 -125.55
N VAL A 223 75.78 1.16 -124.79
CA VAL A 223 77.19 0.73 -124.77
C VAL A 223 77.35 -0.50 -125.65
#